data_AF-R6UN83-F1
#
_entry.id   AF-R6UN83-F1
#
_cell.length_a   1.000
_cell.length_b   1.000
_cell.length_c   1.000
_cell.angle_alpha   90.00
_cell.angle_beta   90.00
_cell.angle_gamma   90.00
#
_symmetry.space_group_name_H-M   'P 1'
#
loop_
_entity.id
_entity.type
_entity.pdbx_description
1 polymer ?
#
loop_
_entity_poly.entity_id
_entity_poly.type
_entity_poly.pdbx_seq_one_letter_code
_entity_poly.pdbx_strand_id
1 'polypeptide(L)'
;MSSKHTDCGVHFFLDDYQFERLWNNPDRYIELLQKYNCVLSPDFSLYADYPRALQIYNHYRKHWAGAYLQLHGIEVIPTICWSDEKSFEWCFDGEPVGGTVAISSVGTQKSKIAKELFLKGYNEMIKRLQPETIIFYGRVPEECTGNIIHVKSFQEKFRRSE
;
A
#
# COMPACT_ATOMS: atom_id res chain seq x y z
N MET A 1 -12.54 12.32 -2.64
CA MET A 1 -12.04 11.69 -3.87
C MET A 1 -12.11 12.71 -4.99
N SER A 2 -11.09 12.79 -5.85
CA SER A 2 -10.96 13.83 -6.88
C SER A 2 -11.42 13.38 -8.27
N SER A 3 -11.72 12.09 -8.47
CA SER A 3 -12.11 11.56 -9.78
C SER A 3 -13.61 11.69 -10.02
N LYS A 4 -13.98 12.20 -11.21
CA LYS A 4 -15.35 12.12 -11.77
C LYS A 4 -15.62 10.79 -12.49
N HIS A 5 -14.58 9.98 -12.70
CA HIS A 5 -14.65 8.66 -13.33
C HIS A 5 -14.54 7.55 -12.29
N THR A 6 -15.29 6.47 -12.51
CA THR A 6 -15.34 5.29 -11.63
C THR A 6 -14.65 4.07 -12.22
N ASP A 7 -14.30 4.09 -13.51
CA ASP A 7 -13.49 3.06 -14.18
C ASP A 7 -12.00 3.20 -13.79
N CYS A 8 -11.73 3.05 -12.50
CA CYS A 8 -10.40 3.12 -11.91
C CYS A 8 -10.39 2.47 -10.52
N GLY A 9 -9.19 2.23 -9.99
CA GLY A 9 -8.98 1.80 -8.61
C GLY A 9 -8.79 2.97 -7.64
N VAL A 10 -9.15 2.77 -6.37
CA VAL A 10 -8.89 3.73 -5.27
C VAL A 10 -7.64 3.30 -4.51
N HIS A 11 -6.69 4.21 -4.29
CA HIS A 11 -5.49 3.96 -3.47
C HIS A 11 -5.42 4.88 -2.26
N PHE A 12 -4.59 4.51 -1.27
CA PHE A 12 -4.39 5.26 -0.04
C PHE A 12 -2.95 5.72 0.20
N PHE A 13 -2.10 5.75 -0.84
CA PHE A 13 -0.76 6.36 -0.81
C PHE A 13 -0.81 7.89 -0.65
N LEU A 14 -1.25 8.35 0.53
CA LEU A 14 -1.49 9.70 0.99
C LEU A 14 -1.14 9.76 2.49
N ASP A 15 -1.20 10.93 3.12
CA ASP A 15 -0.99 11.02 4.57
C ASP A 15 -2.16 10.39 5.35
N ASP A 16 -1.85 9.63 6.41
CA ASP A 16 -2.81 8.86 7.23
C ASP A 16 -4.09 9.62 7.60
N TYR A 17 -3.96 10.89 8.00
CA TYR A 17 -5.09 11.71 8.44
C TYR A 17 -6.17 11.89 7.35
N GLN A 18 -5.81 11.76 6.07
CA GLN A 18 -6.73 11.93 4.94
C GLN A 18 -7.69 10.74 4.78
N PHE A 19 -7.27 9.55 5.24
CA PHE A 19 -8.06 8.32 5.15
C PHE A 19 -8.39 7.70 6.50
N GLU A 20 -7.93 8.27 7.61
CA GLU A 20 -8.34 7.89 8.96
C GLU A 20 -9.87 7.94 9.15
N ARG A 21 -10.56 8.80 8.41
CA ARG A 21 -12.03 8.81 8.33
C ARG A 21 -12.64 7.46 7.90
N LEU A 22 -11.96 6.69 7.06
CA LEU A 22 -12.39 5.34 6.66
C LEU A 22 -12.31 4.39 7.86
N TRP A 23 -11.26 4.49 8.68
CA TRP A 23 -11.14 3.72 9.92
C TRP A 23 -12.20 4.13 10.96
N ASN A 24 -12.41 5.44 11.14
CA ASN A 24 -13.32 5.95 12.16
C ASN A 24 -14.80 5.74 11.81
N ASN A 25 -15.15 5.67 10.53
CA ASN A 25 -16.55 5.55 10.10
C ASN A 25 -16.66 4.84 8.73
N PRO A 26 -16.33 3.54 8.67
CA PRO A 26 -16.21 2.81 7.40
C PRO A 26 -17.53 2.72 6.63
N ASP A 27 -18.65 2.56 7.33
CA ASP A 27 -20.00 2.42 6.74
C ASP A 27 -20.35 3.57 5.79
N ARG A 28 -19.95 4.79 6.14
CA ARG A 28 -20.21 5.99 5.32
C ARG A 28 -19.54 5.94 3.94
N TYR A 29 -18.54 5.09 3.75
CA TYR A 29 -17.76 5.03 2.53
C TYR A 29 -18.07 3.80 1.68
N ILE A 30 -18.86 2.84 2.16
CA ILE A 30 -19.11 1.57 1.44
C ILE A 30 -19.78 1.82 0.08
N GLU A 31 -20.94 2.46 0.06
CA GLU A 31 -21.68 2.74 -1.20
C GLU A 31 -20.85 3.56 -2.20
N LEU A 32 -19.94 4.39 -1.68
CA LEU A 32 -19.06 5.21 -2.50
C LEU A 32 -17.92 4.37 -3.09
N LEU A 33 -17.28 3.52 -2.30
CA LEU A 33 -16.15 2.67 -2.70
C LEU A 33 -16.58 1.54 -3.62
N GLN A 34 -17.80 1.00 -3.47
CA GLN A 34 -18.39 0.00 -4.37
C GLN A 34 -18.53 0.45 -5.82
N LYS A 35 -18.45 1.76 -6.09
CA LYS A 35 -18.55 2.29 -7.46
C LYS A 35 -17.27 2.07 -8.28
N TYR A 36 -16.15 1.77 -7.63
CA TYR A 36 -14.84 1.64 -8.26
C TYR A 36 -14.51 0.17 -8.56
N ASN A 37 -13.63 -0.05 -9.54
CA ASN A 37 -13.28 -1.41 -9.99
C ASN A 37 -12.54 -2.20 -8.89
N CYS A 38 -11.75 -1.51 -8.07
CA CYS A 38 -11.07 -2.09 -6.91
C CYS A 38 -10.66 -1.00 -5.92
N VAL A 39 -10.35 -1.41 -4.70
CA VAL A 39 -9.85 -0.53 -3.64
C VAL A 39 -8.59 -1.16 -3.06
N LEU A 40 -7.49 -0.42 -3.01
CA LEU A 40 -6.30 -0.87 -2.30
C LEU A 40 -6.57 -0.83 -0.80
N SER A 41 -6.05 -1.77 -0.01
CA SER A 41 -6.18 -1.67 1.46
C SER A 41 -5.48 -0.39 1.97
N PRO A 42 -6.02 0.28 3.00
CA PRO A 42 -5.44 1.52 3.51
C PRO A 42 -4.04 1.31 4.09
N ASP A 43 -3.08 2.15 3.70
CA ASP A 43 -1.66 2.00 4.03
C ASP A 43 -1.26 2.93 5.18
N PHE A 44 -1.59 2.54 6.41
CA PHE A 44 -1.21 3.30 7.60
C PHE A 44 0.30 3.29 7.80
N SER A 45 0.86 4.43 8.15
CA SER A 45 2.30 4.64 8.24
C SER A 45 2.97 3.72 9.28
N LEU A 46 4.01 3.01 8.85
CA LEU A 46 4.84 2.12 9.67
C LEU A 46 6.25 2.69 9.84
N TYR A 47 6.40 3.96 10.22
CA TYR A 47 7.74 4.54 10.35
C TYR A 47 8.62 3.74 11.32
N ALA A 48 9.90 3.57 10.97
CA ALA A 48 10.83 2.74 11.73
C ALA A 48 11.11 3.27 13.16
N ASP A 49 10.87 4.57 13.40
CA ASP A 49 10.97 5.21 14.71
C ASP A 49 9.70 5.09 15.57
N TYR A 50 8.60 4.56 15.02
CA TYR A 50 7.40 4.27 15.80
C TYR A 50 7.64 3.13 16.79
N PRO A 51 7.05 3.18 18.00
CA PRO A 51 7.03 2.02 18.89
C PRO A 51 6.44 0.80 18.18
N ARG A 52 7.02 -0.39 18.39
CA ARG A 52 6.56 -1.64 17.76
C ARG A 52 5.06 -1.88 17.94
N ALA A 53 4.50 -1.54 19.10
CA ALA A 53 3.07 -1.66 19.36
C ALA A 53 2.23 -0.82 18.39
N LEU A 54 2.68 0.40 18.06
CA LEU A 54 1.99 1.28 17.11
C LEU A 54 2.12 0.76 15.67
N GLN A 55 3.29 0.22 15.30
CA GLN A 55 3.48 -0.42 13.99
C GLN A 55 2.51 -1.61 13.81
N ILE A 56 2.43 -2.50 14.80
CA ILE A 56 1.50 -3.65 14.78
C ILE A 56 0.04 -3.16 14.75
N TYR A 57 -0.30 -2.13 15.53
CA TYR A 57 -1.65 -1.56 15.52
C TYR A 57 -2.04 -0.99 14.15
N ASN A 58 -1.14 -0.25 13.49
CA ASN A 58 -1.39 0.30 12.16
C ASN A 58 -1.52 -0.80 11.10
N HIS A 59 -0.71 -1.85 11.19
CA HIS A 59 -0.85 -3.03 10.34
C HIS A 59 -2.18 -3.76 10.56
N TYR A 60 -2.61 -3.92 11.81
CA TYR A 60 -3.93 -4.46 12.14
C TYR A 60 -5.06 -3.62 11.53
N ARG A 61 -5.01 -2.29 11.65
CA ARG A 61 -6.04 -1.39 11.07
C ARG A 61 -6.16 -1.57 9.57
N LYS A 62 -5.04 -1.73 8.87
CA LYS A 62 -5.02 -2.04 7.43
C LYS A 62 -5.80 -3.32 7.14
N HIS A 63 -5.45 -4.43 7.79
CA HIS A 63 -6.11 -5.72 7.55
C HIS A 63 -7.59 -5.69 7.91
N TRP A 64 -7.94 -5.08 9.05
CA TRP A 64 -9.33 -4.94 9.46
C TRP A 64 -10.15 -4.16 8.44
N ALA A 65 -9.64 -3.01 7.97
CA ALA A 65 -10.33 -2.22 6.97
C ALA A 65 -10.44 -2.96 5.64
N GLY A 66 -9.37 -3.65 5.20
CA GLY A 66 -9.40 -4.48 3.99
C GLY A 66 -10.47 -5.57 4.06
N ALA A 67 -10.48 -6.35 5.13
CA ALA A 67 -11.48 -7.40 5.35
C ALA A 67 -12.91 -6.83 5.46
N TYR A 68 -13.06 -5.66 6.11
CA TYR A 68 -14.34 -4.98 6.22
C TYR A 68 -14.90 -4.60 4.84
N LEU A 69 -14.07 -4.05 3.95
CA LEU A 69 -14.48 -3.71 2.60
C LEU A 69 -14.83 -4.96 1.78
N GLN A 70 -14.05 -6.04 1.90
CA GLN A 70 -14.34 -7.32 1.24
C GLN A 70 -15.68 -7.91 1.69
N LEU A 71 -16.02 -7.81 2.98
CA LEU A 71 -17.31 -8.26 3.51
C LEU A 71 -18.50 -7.56 2.82
N HIS A 72 -18.31 -6.31 2.38
CA HIS A 72 -19.30 -5.53 1.64
C HIS A 72 -19.19 -5.70 0.11
N GLY A 73 -18.52 -6.75 -0.36
CA GLY A 73 -18.41 -7.10 -1.77
C GLY A 73 -17.50 -6.20 -2.61
N ILE A 74 -16.61 -5.44 -1.96
CA ILE A 74 -15.62 -4.62 -2.65
C ILE A 74 -14.41 -5.49 -3.00
N GLU A 75 -13.95 -5.44 -4.24
CA GLU A 75 -12.69 -6.05 -4.66
C GLU A 75 -11.53 -5.28 -4.02
N VAL A 76 -10.79 -5.94 -3.11
CA VAL A 76 -9.69 -5.34 -2.37
C VAL A 76 -8.35 -5.93 -2.79
N ILE A 77 -7.45 -5.07 -3.24
CA ILE A 77 -6.05 -5.43 -3.49
C ILE A 77 -5.24 -5.02 -2.26
N PRO A 78 -4.48 -5.93 -1.62
CA PRO A 78 -3.71 -5.59 -0.44
C PRO A 78 -2.54 -4.66 -0.77
N THR A 79 -2.35 -3.67 0.08
CA THR A 79 -1.15 -2.84 0.11
C THR A 79 -0.14 -3.46 1.07
N ILE A 80 1.08 -3.72 0.61
CA ILE A 80 2.15 -4.27 1.42
C ILE A 80 3.05 -3.14 1.90
N CYS A 81 3.31 -3.12 3.20
CA CYS A 81 4.09 -2.10 3.86
C CYS A 81 4.92 -2.73 4.98
N TRP A 82 6.13 -2.21 5.18
CA TRP A 82 7.10 -2.68 6.16
C TRP A 82 7.86 -1.50 6.74
N SER A 83 8.34 -1.64 7.98
CA SER A 83 9.11 -0.60 8.67
C SER A 83 10.61 -0.87 8.56
N ASP A 84 11.06 -1.97 9.15
CA ASP A 84 12.42 -2.48 9.17
C ASP A 84 12.42 -4.02 9.10
N GLU A 85 13.59 -4.66 9.19
CA GLU A 85 13.68 -6.12 9.12
C GLU A 85 12.94 -6.84 10.26
N LYS A 86 12.72 -6.18 11.40
CA LYS A 86 11.95 -6.77 12.51
C LYS A 86 10.47 -6.82 12.17
N SER A 87 9.97 -5.93 11.30
CA SER A 87 8.57 -6.02 10.88
C SER A 87 8.29 -7.25 10.03
N PHE A 88 9.30 -7.84 9.39
CA PHE A 88 9.11 -9.03 8.55
C PHE A 88 8.58 -10.24 9.32
N GLU A 89 8.67 -10.25 10.65
CA GLU A 89 8.06 -11.27 11.49
C GLU A 89 6.53 -11.29 11.38
N TRP A 90 5.89 -10.16 11.02
CA TRP A 90 4.44 -10.01 11.05
C TRP A 90 3.85 -9.27 9.83
N CYS A 91 4.59 -8.42 9.13
CA CYS A 91 4.03 -7.48 8.14
C CYS A 91 3.59 -8.14 6.82
N PHE A 92 3.90 -9.42 6.63
CA PHE A 92 3.49 -10.22 5.47
C PHE A 92 2.43 -11.28 5.82
N ASP A 93 2.06 -11.39 7.09
CA ASP A 93 1.11 -12.40 7.54
C ASP A 93 -0.32 -12.01 7.15
N GLY A 94 -1.11 -12.98 6.69
CA GLY A 94 -2.49 -12.74 6.23
C GLY A 94 -2.60 -12.09 4.85
N GLU A 95 -1.48 -11.84 4.18
CA GLU A 95 -1.45 -11.38 2.80
C GLU A 95 -1.55 -12.56 1.81
N PRO A 96 -2.17 -12.38 0.63
CA PRO A 96 -2.32 -13.44 -0.35
C PRO A 96 -0.98 -13.84 -0.97
N VAL A 97 -0.77 -15.14 -1.11
CA VAL A 97 0.36 -15.72 -1.86
C VAL A 97 -0.07 -15.95 -3.31
N GLY A 98 0.75 -15.56 -4.28
CA GLY A 98 0.45 -15.69 -5.71
C GLY A 98 -0.55 -14.66 -6.25
N GLY A 99 -0.92 -13.66 -5.45
CA GLY A 99 -1.94 -12.67 -5.82
C GLY A 99 -1.38 -11.40 -6.48
N THR A 100 -2.27 -10.44 -6.70
CA THR A 100 -1.89 -9.05 -6.98
C THR A 100 -1.69 -8.31 -5.67
N VAL A 101 -0.58 -7.58 -5.55
CA VAL A 101 -0.27 -6.73 -4.39
C VAL A 101 0.04 -5.31 -4.85
N ALA A 102 -0.13 -4.33 -3.97
CA ALA A 102 0.28 -2.96 -4.21
C ALA A 102 1.35 -2.50 -3.23
N ILE A 103 2.31 -1.70 -3.69
CA ILE A 103 3.35 -1.08 -2.85
C ILE A 103 3.64 0.35 -3.30
N SER A 104 4.26 1.14 -2.42
CA SER A 104 4.74 2.48 -2.78
C SER A 104 6.17 2.72 -2.32
N SER A 105 6.92 3.47 -3.15
CA SER A 105 8.24 3.99 -2.80
C SER A 105 8.23 5.47 -2.38
N VAL A 106 7.05 6.07 -2.24
CA VAL A 106 6.93 7.47 -1.82
C VAL A 106 7.54 7.62 -0.42
N GLY A 107 8.46 8.57 -0.29
CA GLY A 107 9.18 8.82 0.97
C GLY A 107 10.39 7.92 1.23
N THR A 108 10.54 6.79 0.54
CA THR A 108 11.61 5.80 0.84
C THR A 108 12.86 5.95 -0.03
N GLN A 109 12.81 6.75 -1.09
CA GLN A 109 13.91 6.88 -2.07
C GLN A 109 14.84 8.08 -1.85
N LYS A 110 14.77 8.75 -0.69
CA LYS A 110 15.52 10.00 -0.43
C LYS A 110 16.96 9.79 0.03
N SER A 111 17.30 8.63 0.59
CA SER A 111 18.67 8.32 1.04
C SER A 111 19.05 6.90 0.62
N LYS A 112 20.37 6.65 0.55
CA LYS A 112 20.90 5.31 0.23
C LYS A 112 20.40 4.26 1.23
N ILE A 113 20.39 4.60 2.53
CA ILE A 113 19.91 3.72 3.60
C ILE A 113 18.41 3.42 3.44
N ALA A 114 17.60 4.44 3.16
CA ALA A 114 16.16 4.24 2.98
C ALA A 114 15.85 3.37 1.74
N LYS A 115 16.62 3.55 0.65
CA LYS A 115 16.56 2.68 -0.52
C LYS A 115 16.94 1.24 -0.19
N GLU A 116 18.04 1.03 0.54
CA GLU A 116 18.49 -0.32 0.94
C GLU A 116 17.46 -1.02 1.83
N LEU A 117 16.88 -0.34 2.82
CA LEU A 117 15.81 -0.87 3.67
C LEU A 117 14.55 -1.21 2.87
N PHE A 118 14.17 -0.34 1.93
CA PHE A 118 13.08 -0.61 1.01
C PHE A 118 13.33 -1.87 0.18
N LEU A 119 14.51 -2.01 -0.41
CA LEU A 119 14.87 -3.18 -1.23
C LEU A 119 14.90 -4.48 -0.42
N LYS A 120 15.35 -4.44 0.85
CA LYS A 120 15.27 -5.61 1.74
C LYS A 120 13.84 -6.08 1.94
N GLY A 121 12.92 -5.17 2.26
CA GLY A 121 11.51 -5.53 2.42
C GLY A 121 10.84 -5.95 1.12
N TYR A 122 11.19 -5.31 -0.01
CA TYR A 122 10.75 -5.73 -1.33
C TYR A 122 11.16 -7.17 -1.64
N ASN A 123 12.43 -7.53 -1.42
CA ASN A 123 12.92 -8.87 -1.67
C ASN A 123 12.26 -9.91 -0.75
N GLU A 124 12.04 -9.58 0.52
CA GLU A 124 11.34 -10.47 1.44
C GLU A 124 9.86 -10.64 1.05
N MET A 125 9.20 -9.57 0.59
CA MET A 125 7.85 -9.62 0.01
C MET A 125 7.80 -10.57 -1.19
N ILE A 126 8.70 -10.42 -2.17
CA ILE A 126 8.78 -11.30 -3.34
C ILE A 126 8.93 -12.75 -2.91
N LYS A 127 9.84 -13.03 -1.99
CA LYS A 127 10.14 -14.38 -1.52
C LYS A 127 8.95 -15.04 -0.82
N ARG A 128 8.24 -14.30 0.03
CA ARG A 128 7.14 -14.85 0.84
C ARG A 128 5.81 -14.89 0.12
N LEU A 129 5.46 -13.80 -0.54
CA LEU A 129 4.13 -13.62 -1.15
C LEU A 129 4.11 -14.08 -2.61
N GLN A 130 5.26 -14.18 -3.28
CA GLN A 130 5.37 -14.63 -4.67
C GLN A 130 4.31 -13.98 -5.59
N PRO A 131 4.16 -12.64 -5.56
CA PRO A 131 3.03 -11.98 -6.20
C PRO A 131 3.09 -12.17 -7.73
N GLU A 132 1.96 -12.49 -8.34
CA GLU A 132 1.81 -12.59 -9.79
C GLU A 132 1.86 -11.20 -10.46
N THR A 133 1.39 -10.17 -9.76
CA THR A 133 1.38 -8.79 -10.23
C THR A 133 1.65 -7.82 -9.08
N ILE A 134 2.48 -6.81 -9.34
CA ILE A 134 2.83 -5.77 -8.36
C ILE A 134 2.42 -4.42 -8.92
N ILE A 135 1.40 -3.82 -8.33
CA ILE A 135 1.04 -2.42 -8.58
C ILE A 135 2.02 -1.54 -7.80
N PHE A 136 2.86 -0.79 -8.51
CA PHE A 136 3.93 -0.01 -7.90
C PHE A 136 3.64 1.48 -8.03
N TYR A 137 3.41 2.17 -6.91
CA TYR A 137 3.14 3.61 -6.88
C TYR A 137 4.40 4.45 -6.57
N GLY A 138 4.76 5.33 -7.51
CA GLY A 138 5.96 6.17 -7.44
C GLY A 138 7.18 5.54 -8.11
N ARG A 139 8.36 6.14 -7.90
CA ARG A 139 9.60 5.73 -8.56
C ARG A 139 9.93 4.26 -8.28
N VAL A 140 9.99 3.45 -9.34
CA VAL A 140 10.46 2.06 -9.27
C VAL A 140 11.99 2.03 -9.25
N PRO A 141 12.65 1.52 -8.20
CA PRO A 141 14.07 1.23 -8.22
C PRO A 141 14.42 0.20 -9.30
N GLU A 142 15.57 0.34 -9.97
CA GLU A 142 16.02 -0.59 -11.02
C GLU A 142 16.20 -2.02 -10.50
N GLU A 143 16.49 -2.16 -9.21
CA GLU A 143 16.66 -3.45 -8.53
C GLU A 143 15.34 -4.17 -8.26
N CYS A 144 14.18 -3.52 -8.44
CA CYS A 144 12.87 -4.15 -8.27
C CYS A 144 12.50 -4.98 -9.50
N THR A 145 12.39 -6.30 -9.32
CA THR A 145 12.10 -7.28 -10.38
C THR A 145 10.75 -7.95 -10.19
N GLY A 146 10.05 -8.27 -11.28
CA GLY A 146 8.77 -8.98 -11.25
C GLY A 146 7.82 -8.41 -12.30
N ASN A 147 6.56 -8.85 -12.27
CA ASN A 147 5.52 -8.27 -13.12
C ASN A 147 5.01 -6.96 -12.51
N ILE A 148 5.69 -5.86 -12.82
CA ILE A 148 5.42 -4.54 -12.22
C ILE A 148 4.53 -3.70 -13.14
N ILE A 149 3.37 -3.30 -12.61
CA ILE A 149 2.51 -2.26 -13.19
C ILE A 149 2.83 -0.93 -12.51
N HIS A 150 3.56 -0.06 -13.21
CA HIS A 150 4.00 1.21 -12.66
C HIS A 150 2.90 2.29 -12.75
N VAL A 151 2.49 2.81 -11.59
CA VAL A 151 1.58 3.95 -11.42
C VAL A 151 2.37 5.17 -10.96
N LYS A 152 2.46 6.19 -11.82
CA LYS A 152 3.20 7.42 -11.49
C LYS A 152 2.57 8.18 -10.34
N SER A 153 3.41 8.64 -9.41
CA SER A 153 2.98 9.48 -8.31
C SER A 153 2.53 10.87 -8.79
N PHE A 154 1.72 11.56 -7.99
CA PHE A 154 1.31 12.93 -8.30
C PHE A 154 2.51 13.87 -8.48
N GLN A 155 3.54 13.76 -7.63
CA GLN A 155 4.74 14.60 -7.68
C GLN A 155 5.57 14.37 -8.94
N GLU A 156 5.62 13.14 -9.46
CA GLU A 156 6.32 12.83 -10.71
C GLU A 156 5.65 13.42 -11.95
N LYS A 157 4.34 13.67 -11.91
CA LYS A 157 3.64 14.35 -13.01
C LYS A 157 4.16 15.77 -13.24
N PHE A 158 4.71 16.41 -12.20
CA PHE A 158 5.26 17.77 -12.26
C PHE A 158 6.79 17.83 -12.38
N ARG A 159 7.48 16.70 -12.29
CA ARG A 159 8.93 16.62 -12.55
C ARG A 159 9.28 16.49 -14.04
N ARG A 160 8.28 16.31 -14.91
CA ARG A 160 8.44 16.39 -16.38
C ARG A 160 8.35 17.83 -16.86
N SER A 161 9.29 18.66 -16.42
CA SER A 161 9.56 19.98 -16.98
C SER A 161 10.96 20.40 -16.56
N GLU A 162 11.95 19.59 -16.95
CA GLU A 162 13.38 19.90 -17.02
C GLU A 162 14.04 18.90 -17.98
#